data_AF-A0A413BJT6-F1
#
_entry.id   AF-A0A413BJT6-F1
#
_cell.length_a   1.000
_cell.length_b   1.000
_cell.length_c   1.000
_cell.angle_alpha   90.00
_cell.angle_beta   90.00
_cell.angle_gamma   90.00
#
_symmetry.space_group_name_H-M   'P 1'
#
loop_
_entity.id
_entity.type
_entity.pdbx_description
1 polymer ?
#
loop_
_entity_poly.entity_id
_entity_poly.type
_entity_poly.pdbx_seq_one_letter_code
_entity_poly.pdbx_strand_id
1 'polypeptide(L)'
;MNNVTNNFQNFIGISSLQKTLRNALIPTETTQQFIVKNGIIKEDELRGENRQILKDIMDDYYRGFISETLSSIDDIDWTSLFEKMEIQLKNGDNKDTLIKEQAEKRKAIYKKICR
;
A
#
# COMPACT_ATOMS: atom_id res chain seq x y z
N MET A 1 15.43 50.35 -11.03
CA MET A 1 15.31 49.27 -10.02
C MET A 1 14.36 48.23 -10.60
N ASN A 2 14.90 47.13 -11.12
CA ASN A 2 14.10 46.11 -11.80
C ASN A 2 13.46 45.23 -10.72
N ASN A 3 12.14 45.35 -10.56
CA ASN A 3 11.34 44.48 -9.71
C ASN A 3 11.37 43.07 -10.32
N VAL A 4 12.26 42.22 -9.83
CA VAL A 4 12.15 40.76 -10.02
C VAL A 4 10.98 40.32 -9.14
N THR A 5 9.77 40.42 -9.68
CA THR A 5 8.58 39.84 -9.07
C THR A 5 8.78 38.33 -9.01
N ASN A 6 9.04 37.81 -7.81
CA ASN A 6 9.26 36.39 -7.54
C ASN A 6 8.05 35.56 -8.03
N ASN A 7 8.22 34.89 -9.17
CA ASN A 7 7.19 34.14 -9.89
C ASN A 7 6.80 32.80 -9.21
N PHE A 8 7.13 32.64 -7.92
CA PHE A 8 6.90 31.44 -7.14
C PHE A 8 5.54 31.42 -6.41
N GLN A 9 4.83 32.55 -6.39
CA GLN A 9 3.53 32.67 -5.73
C GLN A 9 2.49 31.68 -6.31
N ASN A 10 2.59 31.40 -7.61
CA ASN A 10 1.73 30.44 -8.30
C ASN A 10 1.90 28.99 -7.79
N PHE A 11 2.95 28.72 -7.00
CA PHE A 11 3.23 27.39 -6.44
C PHE A 11 2.76 27.20 -4.99
N ILE A 12 2.19 28.24 -4.37
CA ILE A 12 1.73 28.18 -2.97
C ILE A 12 0.29 27.68 -2.92
N GLY A 13 0.02 26.68 -2.09
CA GLY A 13 -1.34 26.19 -1.83
C GLY A 13 -1.95 25.33 -2.93
N ILE A 14 -1.16 24.83 -3.90
CA ILE A 14 -1.68 24.01 -5.02
C ILE A 14 -2.22 22.65 -4.54
N SER A 15 -1.57 22.04 -3.54
CA SER A 15 -1.93 20.71 -3.07
C SER A 15 -1.79 20.61 -1.56
N SER A 16 -2.65 19.79 -0.96
CA SER A 16 -2.54 19.41 0.44
C SER A 16 -1.43 18.37 0.61
N LEU A 17 -0.71 18.46 1.73
CA LEU A 17 0.32 17.50 2.09
C LEU A 17 0.06 17.01 3.51
N GLN A 18 0.27 15.72 3.73
CA GLN A 18 0.22 15.14 5.06
C GLN A 18 1.61 15.24 5.70
N LYS A 19 1.65 15.69 6.96
CA LYS A 19 2.87 15.72 7.77
C LYS A 19 2.57 15.12 9.13
N THR A 20 3.49 14.31 9.64
CA THR A 20 3.40 13.72 10.97
C THR A 20 4.46 14.36 11.86
N LEU A 21 4.02 15.13 12.85
CA LEU A 21 4.91 15.68 13.88
C LEU A 21 5.06 14.65 15.01
N ARG A 22 6.28 14.47 15.51
CA ARG A 22 6.58 13.56 16.61
C ARG A 22 7.16 14.35 17.78
N ASN A 23 6.45 14.33 18.90
CA ASN A 23 6.85 15.01 20.14
C ASN A 23 7.03 13.98 21.25
N ALA A 24 7.88 14.29 22.21
CA ALA A 24 7.96 13.52 23.44
C ALA A 24 6.71 13.76 24.30
N LEU A 25 6.19 12.70 24.92
CA LEU A 25 5.14 12.79 25.93
C LEU A 25 5.79 12.60 27.29
N ILE A 26 5.77 13.64 28.12
CA ILE A 26 6.35 13.63 29.46
C ILE A 26 5.20 13.45 30.46
N PRO A 27 5.09 12.30 31.14
CA PRO A 27 4.03 12.07 32.11
C PRO A 27 4.24 12.95 33.35
N THR A 28 3.15 13.41 33.95
CA THR A 28 3.18 13.96 35.31
C THR A 28 3.35 12.83 36.32
N GLU A 29 3.84 13.14 37.52
CA GLU A 29 4.20 12.16 38.54
C GLU A 29 3.08 11.14 38.85
N THR A 30 1.85 11.62 39.09
CA THR A 30 0.70 10.76 39.34
C THR A 30 0.37 9.85 38.15
N THR A 31 0.44 10.39 36.93
CA THR A 31 0.20 9.65 35.69
C THR A 31 1.21 8.50 35.55
N GLN A 32 2.49 8.77 35.81
CA GLN A 32 3.53 7.76 35.77
C GLN A 32 3.29 6.64 36.79
N GLN A 33 2.90 6.98 38.02
CA GLN A 33 2.58 6.00 39.07
C GLN A 33 1.42 5.09 38.65
N PHE A 34 0.35 5.64 38.06
CA PHE A 34 -0.79 4.85 37.60
C PHE A 34 -0.45 3.98 36.38
N ILE A 35 0.37 4.45 35.45
CA ILE A 35 0.85 3.63 34.31
C ILE A 35 1.58 2.39 34.81
N VAL A 36 2.47 2.55 35.80
CA VAL A 36 3.23 1.44 36.38
C VAL A 36 2.32 0.53 37.21
N LYS A 37 1.48 1.09 38.09
CA LYS A 37 0.56 0.34 38.95
C LYS A 37 -0.39 -0.55 38.14
N ASN A 38 -0.91 -0.03 37.03
CA ASN A 38 -1.85 -0.74 36.18
C ASN A 38 -1.15 -1.63 35.15
N GLY A 39 0.18 -1.60 35.05
CA GLY A 39 0.94 -2.46 34.14
C GLY A 39 0.73 -2.16 32.65
N ILE A 40 0.26 -0.96 32.29
CA ILE A 40 -0.21 -0.62 30.94
C ILE A 40 0.86 -0.89 29.89
N ILE A 41 2.11 -0.47 30.13
CA ILE A 41 3.22 -0.64 29.18
C ILE A 41 3.52 -2.13 28.95
N LYS A 42 3.47 -2.96 30.00
CA LYS A 42 3.76 -4.39 29.89
C LYS A 42 2.68 -5.13 29.11
N GLU A 43 1.42 -4.77 29.32
CA GLU A 43 0.31 -5.32 28.56
C GLU A 43 0.39 -4.90 27.08
N ASP A 44 0.76 -3.65 26.82
CA ASP A 44 0.95 -3.14 25.46
C ASP A 44 2.13 -3.81 24.74
N GLU A 45 3.22 -4.10 25.44
CA GLU A 45 4.36 -4.88 24.93
C GLU A 45 3.93 -6.29 24.54
N LEU A 46 3.26 -7.02 25.44
CA LEU A 46 2.74 -8.36 25.17
C LEU A 46 1.73 -8.35 24.01
N ARG A 47 0.86 -7.34 23.94
CA ARG A 47 -0.07 -7.15 22.81
C ARG A 47 0.68 -6.90 21.51
N GLY A 48 1.80 -6.19 21.55
CA GLY A 48 2.70 -5.99 20.41
C GLY A 48 3.27 -7.30 19.89
N GLU A 49 3.77 -8.16 20.77
CA GLU A 49 4.30 -9.48 20.43
C GLU A 49 3.19 -10.39 19.85
N ASN A 50 2.05 -10.47 20.54
CA ASN A 50 0.91 -11.27 20.09
C ASN A 50 0.36 -10.80 18.73
N ARG A 51 0.38 -9.50 18.46
CA ARG A 51 -0.02 -8.94 17.16
C ARG A 51 0.89 -9.44 16.05
N GLN A 52 2.20 -9.56 16.30
CA GLN A 52 3.13 -10.07 15.30
C GLN A 52 2.86 -11.55 15.00
N ILE A 53 2.70 -12.38 16.04
CA ILE A 53 2.36 -13.81 15.90
C ILE A 53 1.05 -13.97 15.11
N LEU A 54 0.02 -13.21 15.47
CA LEU A 54 -1.27 -13.26 14.78
C LEU A 54 -1.14 -12.86 13.30
N LYS A 55 -0.34 -11.83 13.01
CA LYS A 55 -0.07 -11.41 11.63
C LYS A 55 0.55 -12.54 10.82
N ASP A 56 1.49 -13.28 11.39
CA ASP A 56 2.18 -14.36 10.68
C ASP A 56 1.21 -15.51 10.37
N ILE A 57 0.35 -15.88 11.32
CA ILE A 57 -0.73 -16.88 11.10
C ILE A 57 -1.70 -16.42 10.00
N MET A 58 -2.09 -15.15 10.02
CA MET A 58 -2.97 -14.58 8.99
C MET A 58 -2.29 -14.59 7.61
N ASP A 59 -1.01 -14.22 7.55
CA ASP A 59 -0.24 -14.22 6.31
C ASP A 59 -0.12 -15.63 5.73
N ASP A 60 0.08 -16.66 6.56
CA ASP A 60 0.11 -18.06 6.11
C ASP A 60 -1.24 -18.50 5.53
N TYR A 61 -2.34 -18.14 6.19
CA TYR A 61 -3.68 -18.36 5.66
C TYR A 61 -3.89 -17.66 4.32
N TYR A 62 -3.54 -16.38 4.21
CA TYR A 62 -3.66 -15.61 2.97
C TYR A 62 -2.79 -16.19 1.85
N ARG A 63 -1.55 -16.61 2.14
CA ARG A 63 -0.67 -17.27 1.16
C ARG A 63 -1.26 -18.57 0.65
N GLY A 64 -1.83 -19.39 1.53
CA GLY A 64 -2.52 -20.62 1.17
C GLY A 64 -3.69 -20.35 0.22
N PHE A 65 -4.59 -19.46 0.63
CA PHE A 65 -5.75 -19.05 -0.18
C PHE A 65 -5.35 -18.51 -1.56
N ILE A 66 -4.36 -17.61 -1.61
CA ILE A 66 -3.87 -17.03 -2.86
C ILE A 66 -3.28 -18.13 -3.76
N SER A 67 -2.46 -19.03 -3.20
CA SER A 67 -1.80 -20.08 -3.98
C SER A 67 -2.81 -21.06 -4.56
N GLU A 68 -3.78 -21.49 -3.76
CA GLU A 68 -4.88 -22.36 -4.20
C GLU A 68 -5.70 -21.67 -5.30
N THR A 69 -6.12 -20.43 -5.06
CA THR A 69 -6.94 -19.68 -6.02
C THR A 69 -6.18 -19.47 -7.33
N LEU A 70 -4.92 -19.02 -7.30
CA LEU A 70 -4.12 -18.82 -8.50
C LEU A 70 -3.81 -20.12 -9.24
N SER A 71 -3.59 -21.23 -8.53
CA SER A 71 -3.38 -22.55 -9.14
C SER A 71 -4.61 -23.05 -9.90
N SER A 72 -5.80 -22.63 -9.49
CA SER A 72 -7.07 -22.97 -10.15
C SER A 72 -7.42 -22.07 -11.34
N ILE A 73 -6.62 -21.03 -11.63
CA ILE A 73 -6.86 -20.12 -12.76
C ILE A 73 -6.18 -20.66 -14.01
N ASP A 74 -6.97 -21.28 -14.90
CA ASP A 74 -6.56 -21.73 -16.24
C ASP A 74 -7.26 -20.96 -17.39
N ASP A 75 -8.41 -20.37 -17.09
CA ASP A 75 -9.33 -19.71 -18.02
C ASP A 75 -8.97 -18.25 -18.40
N ILE A 76 -7.72 -17.81 -18.18
CA ILE A 76 -7.27 -16.46 -18.59
C ILE A 76 -6.45 -16.59 -19.87
N ASP A 77 -6.94 -16.00 -20.95
CA ASP A 77 -6.18 -15.85 -22.19
C ASP A 77 -5.16 -14.71 -22.09
N TRP A 78 -3.89 -15.06 -22.31
CA TRP A 78 -2.74 -14.16 -22.24
C TRP A 78 -2.22 -13.70 -23.60
N THR A 79 -2.70 -14.28 -24.71
CA THR A 79 -2.19 -14.03 -26.06
C THR A 79 -2.21 -12.54 -26.43
N SER A 80 -3.36 -11.88 -26.26
CA SER A 80 -3.52 -10.46 -26.54
C SER A 80 -2.60 -9.55 -25.71
N LEU A 81 -2.27 -9.96 -24.47
CA LEU A 81 -1.32 -9.21 -23.64
C LEU A 81 0.10 -9.32 -24.21
N PHE A 82 0.53 -10.53 -24.57
CA PHE A 82 1.86 -10.76 -25.11
C PHE A 82 2.08 -10.06 -26.45
N GLU A 83 1.09 -10.07 -27.34
CA GLU A 83 1.12 -9.34 -28.62
C GLU A 83 1.32 -7.83 -28.40
N LYS A 84 0.54 -7.23 -27.49
CA LYS A 84 0.64 -5.79 -27.18
C LYS A 84 1.98 -5.44 -26.52
N MET A 85 2.54 -6.34 -25.70
CA MET A 85 3.88 -6.16 -25.12
C MET A 85 4.97 -6.19 -26.19
N GLU A 86 4.88 -7.11 -27.15
CA GLU A 86 5.84 -7.22 -28.24
C GLU A 86 5.81 -5.99 -29.16
N ILE A 87 4.61 -5.49 -29.49
CA ILE A 87 4.43 -4.26 -30.28
C ILE A 87 5.03 -3.06 -29.54
N GLN A 88 4.81 -2.93 -28.22
CA GLN A 88 5.39 -1.84 -27.43
C GLN A 88 6.91 -1.91 -27.41
N LEU A 89 7.49 -3.10 -27.27
CA LEU A 89 8.94 -3.29 -27.24
C LEU A 89 9.60 -2.93 -28.58
N LYS A 90 8.96 -3.28 -29.69
CA LYS A 90 9.49 -3.07 -31.04
C LYS A 90 9.26 -1.66 -31.57
N ASN A 91 8.07 -1.08 -31.33
CA ASN A 91 7.61 0.12 -32.02
C ASN A 91 7.42 1.33 -31.09
N GLY A 92 7.42 1.15 -29.77
CA GLY A 92 7.28 2.25 -28.79
C GLY A 92 5.89 2.92 -28.70
N ASP A 93 5.02 2.70 -29.67
CA ASP A 93 3.82 3.52 -29.94
C ASP A 93 2.48 2.94 -29.43
N ASN A 94 2.49 2.04 -28.45
CA ASN A 94 1.27 1.34 -28.00
C ASN A 94 1.00 1.40 -26.48
N LYS A 95 1.60 2.36 -25.79
CA LYS A 95 1.61 2.43 -24.32
C LYS A 95 0.22 2.45 -23.69
N ASP A 96 -0.68 3.26 -24.21
CA ASP A 96 -2.01 3.43 -23.63
C ASP A 96 -2.90 2.19 -23.81
N THR A 97 -2.79 1.49 -24.95
CA THR A 97 -3.58 0.27 -25.17
C THR A 97 -3.02 -0.89 -24.37
N LEU A 98 -1.69 -0.94 -24.17
CA LEU A 98 -1.04 -1.90 -23.29
C LEU A 98 -1.48 -1.71 -21.83
N ILE A 99 -1.55 -0.46 -21.35
CA ILE A 99 -2.04 -0.15 -19.99
C ILE A 99 -3.49 -0.63 -19.81
N LYS A 100 -4.35 -0.43 -20.82
CA LYS A 100 -5.74 -0.91 -20.80
C LYS A 100 -5.80 -2.44 -20.72
N GLU A 101 -5.07 -3.14 -21.58
CA GLU A 101 -5.03 -4.62 -21.56
C GLU A 101 -4.54 -5.17 -20.22
N GLN A 102 -3.47 -4.59 -19.65
CA GLN A 102 -2.98 -4.97 -18.34
C GLN A 102 -4.02 -4.76 -17.23
N ALA A 103 -4.80 -3.68 -17.31
CA ALA A 103 -5.88 -3.42 -16.36
C ALA A 103 -7.00 -4.46 -16.48
N GLU A 104 -7.34 -4.89 -17.70
CA GLU A 104 -8.33 -5.94 -17.94
C GLU A 104 -7.88 -7.30 -17.39
N LYS A 105 -6.62 -7.70 -17.61
CA LYS A 105 -6.08 -8.93 -17.03
C LYS A 105 -6.06 -8.89 -15.50
N ARG A 106 -5.65 -7.76 -14.89
CA ARG A 106 -5.73 -7.57 -13.42
C ARG A 106 -7.17 -7.70 -12.91
N LYS A 107 -8.15 -7.17 -13.64
CA LYS A 107 -9.57 -7.28 -13.29
C LYS A 107 -10.08 -8.73 -13.40
N ALA A 108 -9.61 -9.49 -14.38
CA ALA A 108 -9.94 -10.90 -14.54
C ALA A 108 -9.42 -11.74 -13.35
N ILE A 109 -8.17 -11.53 -12.95
CA ILE A 109 -7.58 -12.17 -11.75
C ILE A 109 -8.37 -11.78 -10.49
N TYR A 110 -8.63 -10.48 -10.31
CA TYR A 110 -9.39 -9.99 -9.16
C TYR A 110 -10.78 -10.63 -9.05
N LYS A 111 -11.50 -10.80 -10.16
CA LYS A 111 -12.82 -11.44 -10.19
C LYS A 111 -12.77 -12.91 -9.75
N LYS A 112 -11.64 -13.60 -9.91
CA LYS A 112 -11.46 -14.99 -9.47
C LYS A 112 -11.10 -15.04 -7.97
N ILE A 113 -10.32 -14.09 -7.47
CA ILE A 113 -9.93 -13.99 -6.05
C ILE A 113 -11.07 -13.53 -5.15
N CYS A 114 -11.92 -12.61 -5.61
CA CYS A 114 -13.01 -12.02 -4.83
C CYS A 114 -14.40 -12.60 -5.14
N ARG A 115 -14.46 -13.84 -5.65
CA ARG A 115 -15.70 -14.54 -5.95
C ARG A 115 -16.17 -15.37 -4.76
#